data_AF-A0A2M8EP74-F1
#
_entry.id   AF-A0A2M8EP74-F1
#
_cell.length_a   1.000
_cell.length_b   1.000
_cell.length_c   1.000
_cell.angle_alpha   90.00
_cell.angle_beta   90.00
_cell.angle_gamma   90.00
#
_symmetry.space_group_name_H-M   'P 1'
#
loop_
_entity.id
_entity.type
_entity.pdbx_description
1 polymer ?
#
loop_
_entity_poly.entity_id
_entity_poly.type
_entity_poly.pdbx_seq_one_letter_code
_entity_poly.pdbx_strand_id
1 'polypeptide(L)'
;MRQFLFAIIGVILFTPTLALARLSADDTGLNTTGSEVYGDTAPDIGTFIGSNIITPALSLVGVIFLVLVIYGGFLWMTAGGTEAQVTKAKNIIISAVIGAVLIAAAYAITSFVFQSLS
;
A
#
# COMPACT_ATOMS: atom_id res chain seq x y z
N MET A 1 13.24 -22.88 -17.33
CA MET A 1 13.22 -21.46 -17.79
C MET A 1 11.94 -21.08 -18.56
N ARG A 2 11.39 -21.95 -19.43
CA ARG A 2 10.19 -21.62 -20.22
C ARG A 2 8.90 -21.43 -19.39
N GLN A 3 8.72 -22.18 -18.30
CA GLN A 3 7.52 -22.13 -17.45
C GLN A 3 7.41 -20.84 -16.59
N PHE A 4 8.54 -20.20 -16.29
CA PHE A 4 8.59 -18.95 -15.52
C PHE A 4 8.19 -17.73 -16.39
N LEU A 5 8.46 -17.82 -17.70
CA LEU A 5 8.13 -16.76 -18.67
C LEU A 5 6.63 -16.74 -18.98
N PHE A 6 5.96 -17.89 -18.98
CA PHE A 6 4.50 -18.00 -19.08
C PHE A 6 3.77 -17.47 -17.83
N ALA A 7 4.36 -17.60 -16.63
CA ALA A 7 3.79 -17.06 -15.40
C ALA A 7 3.80 -15.52 -15.36
N ILE A 8 4.84 -14.88 -15.91
CA ILE A 8 4.94 -13.41 -15.98
C ILE A 8 3.97 -12.81 -17.02
N ILE A 9 3.83 -13.47 -18.18
CA ILE A 9 2.87 -13.06 -19.23
C ILE A 9 1.42 -13.26 -18.77
N GLY A 10 1.14 -14.31 -17.98
CA GLY A 10 -0.18 -14.54 -17.39
C GLY A 10 -0.61 -13.47 -16.39
N VAL A 11 0.32 -12.92 -15.60
CA VAL A 11 0.04 -11.84 -14.63
C VAL A 11 -0.22 -10.50 -15.32
N ILE A 12 0.45 -10.24 -16.45
CA ILE A 12 0.27 -9.01 -17.26
C ILE A 12 -1.03 -9.02 -18.07
N LEU A 13 -1.53 -10.21 -18.46
CA LEU A 13 -2.80 -10.36 -19.18
C LEU A 13 -4.02 -10.55 -18.27
N PHE A 14 -3.82 -10.71 -16.95
CA PHE A 14 -4.91 -10.73 -15.95
C PHE A 14 -5.18 -9.37 -15.30
N THR A 15 -4.40 -8.33 -15.67
CA THR A 15 -4.63 -6.94 -15.27
C THR A 15 -5.36 -6.03 -16.29
N PRO A 16 -6.09 -6.49 -17.34
CA PRO A 16 -6.88 -5.58 -18.14
C PRO A 16 -8.36 -5.62 -17.73
N THR A 17 -8.76 -4.76 -16.78
CA THR A 17 -10.09 -4.11 -16.80
C THR A 17 -10.22 -2.93 -15.84
N LEU A 18 -9.37 -2.76 -14.82
CA LEU A 18 -9.47 -1.57 -13.95
C LEU A 18 -8.90 -0.28 -14.58
N ALA A 19 -8.32 -0.37 -15.79
CA ALA A 19 -7.74 0.78 -16.48
C ALA A 19 -8.71 1.50 -17.45
N LEU A 20 -9.94 1.03 -17.66
CA LEU A 20 -10.93 1.71 -18.53
C LEU A 20 -12.36 1.63 -17.95
N ALA A 21 -12.63 2.35 -16.86
CA ALA A 21 -13.98 2.84 -16.51
C ALA A 21 -13.92 3.74 -15.27
N ARG A 22 -13.10 4.79 -15.33
CA ARG A 22 -13.38 6.02 -14.58
C ARG A 22 -13.93 7.00 -15.60
N LEU A 23 -15.18 6.77 -16.01
CA LEU A 23 -16.03 7.87 -16.43
C LEU A 23 -16.46 8.54 -15.13
N SER A 24 -15.53 9.30 -14.56
CA SER A 24 -15.81 10.16 -13.43
C SER A 24 -16.79 11.21 -13.94
N ALA A 25 -17.94 11.34 -13.30
CA ALA A 25 -18.78 12.54 -13.40
C ALA A 25 -18.09 13.82 -12.85
N ASP A 26 -16.76 13.76 -12.69
CA ASP A 26 -15.83 14.81 -12.29
C ASP A 26 -15.06 15.37 -13.50
N ASP A 27 -15.29 14.82 -14.72
CA ASP A 27 -14.75 15.29 -16.01
C ASP A 27 -15.52 16.51 -16.54
N THR A 28 -15.82 17.45 -15.65
CA THR A 28 -15.87 18.84 -16.10
C THR A 28 -14.47 19.37 -15.83
N GLY A 29 -13.71 19.73 -16.87
CA GLY A 29 -12.37 20.33 -16.78
C GLY A 29 -12.32 21.66 -15.99
N LEU A 30 -13.35 21.95 -15.20
CA LEU A 30 -13.45 22.99 -14.19
C LEU A 30 -12.62 22.66 -12.93
N ASN A 31 -12.46 21.38 -12.56
CA ASN A 31 -11.67 21.00 -11.37
C ASN A 31 -10.16 21.05 -11.67
N THR A 32 -9.74 20.55 -12.83
CA THR A 32 -8.34 20.58 -13.27
C THR A 32 -7.88 22.00 -13.63
N THR A 33 -8.71 22.77 -14.34
CA THR A 33 -8.38 24.18 -14.67
C THR A 33 -8.53 25.11 -13.47
N GLY A 34 -9.45 24.83 -12.54
CA GLY A 34 -9.63 25.60 -11.31
C GLY A 34 -8.43 25.49 -10.35
N SER A 35 -7.88 24.29 -10.19
CA SER A 35 -6.73 24.02 -9.32
C SER A 35 -5.40 24.54 -9.87
N GLU A 36 -5.23 24.57 -11.21
CA GLU A 36 -4.02 25.10 -11.86
C GLU A 36 -3.99 26.64 -11.94
N VAL A 37 -5.15 27.32 -11.98
CA VAL A 37 -5.25 28.79 -12.15
C VAL A 37 -5.49 29.51 -10.83
N TYR A 38 -6.30 28.95 -9.94
CA TYR A 38 -6.50 29.43 -8.58
C TYR A 38 -5.82 28.41 -7.67
N GLY A 39 -4.50 28.54 -7.47
CA GLY A 39 -3.79 27.71 -6.50
C GLY A 39 -4.59 27.66 -5.22
N ASP A 40 -5.12 26.46 -4.91
CA ASP A 40 -6.16 26.28 -3.92
C ASP A 40 -5.70 26.92 -2.62
N THR A 41 -6.50 27.89 -2.20
CA THR A 41 -6.48 28.66 -0.96
C THR A 41 -5.62 28.00 0.10
N ALA A 42 -4.34 28.38 0.17
CA ALA A 42 -3.30 27.89 1.08
C ALA A 42 -3.42 26.39 1.40
N PRO A 43 -2.63 25.50 0.77
CA PRO A 43 -2.71 24.07 1.07
C PRO A 43 -2.62 23.88 2.58
N ASP A 44 -3.72 23.47 3.19
CA ASP A 44 -3.71 23.12 4.59
C ASP A 44 -2.60 22.07 4.74
N ILE A 45 -1.66 22.36 5.63
CA ILE A 45 -0.41 21.60 5.75
C ILE A 45 -0.77 20.11 5.97
N GLY A 46 -1.91 19.84 6.60
CA GLY A 46 -2.51 18.51 6.74
C GLY A 46 -2.82 17.81 5.40
N THR A 47 -3.49 18.46 4.46
CA THR A 47 -3.85 17.87 3.16
C THR A 47 -2.64 17.69 2.25
N PHE A 48 -1.69 18.63 2.26
CA PHE A 48 -0.45 18.50 1.48
C PHE A 48 0.42 17.34 1.98
N ILE A 49 0.60 17.21 3.30
CA ILE A 49 1.39 16.11 3.88
C ILE A 49 0.65 14.77 3.71
N GLY A 50 -0.67 14.76 3.91
CA GLY A 50 -1.53 13.59 3.69
C GLY A 50 -1.40 13.00 2.29
N SER A 51 -1.66 13.82 1.27
CA SER A 51 -1.66 13.43 -0.14
C SER A 51 -0.26 13.09 -0.66
N ASN A 52 0.74 13.93 -0.35
CA ASN A 52 2.00 13.89 -1.09
C ASN A 52 3.10 13.08 -0.38
N ILE A 53 2.97 12.83 0.93
CA ILE A 53 4.00 12.14 1.73
C ILE A 53 3.45 10.84 2.32
N ILE A 54 2.28 10.88 2.96
CA ILE A 54 1.73 9.75 3.70
C ILE A 54 1.22 8.67 2.74
N THR A 55 0.44 9.03 1.71
CA THR A 55 -0.08 8.06 0.72
C THR A 55 1.01 7.24 0.02
N PRO A 56 2.08 7.84 -0.57
CA PRO A 56 3.14 7.06 -1.18
C PRO A 56 3.95 6.26 -0.16
N ALA A 57 4.20 6.79 1.04
CA ALA A 57 4.91 6.07 2.10
C ALA A 57 4.16 4.81 2.54
N LEU A 58 2.84 4.88 2.76
CA LEU A 58 2.03 3.71 3.10
C LEU A 58 2.04 2.65 1.99
N SER A 59 2.00 3.08 0.71
CA SER A 59 2.08 2.14 -0.41
C SER A 59 3.39 1.36 -0.42
N LEU A 60 4.51 2.02 -0.16
CA LEU A 60 5.83 1.40 -0.09
C LEU A 60 5.91 0.39 1.06
N VAL A 61 5.39 0.76 2.23
CA VAL A 61 5.36 -0.14 3.40
C VAL A 61 4.48 -1.36 3.13
N GLY A 62 3.32 -1.20 2.47
CA GLY A 62 2.48 -2.33 2.07
C GLY A 62 3.21 -3.35 1.20
N VAL A 63 4.02 -2.87 0.25
CA VAL A 63 4.86 -3.74 -0.60
C VAL A 63 5.93 -4.46 0.22
N ILE A 64 6.62 -3.76 1.13
CA ILE A 64 7.63 -4.37 2.00
C ILE A 64 7.01 -5.44 2.90
N PHE A 65 5.84 -5.15 3.48
CA PHE A 65 5.08 -6.10 4.28
C PHE A 65 4.77 -7.39 3.50
N LEU A 66 4.30 -7.26 2.26
CA LEU A 66 4.03 -8.40 1.39
C LEU A 66 5.29 -9.26 1.17
N VAL A 67 6.43 -8.62 0.88
CA VAL A 67 7.71 -9.32 0.69
C VAL A 67 8.14 -10.06 1.95
N LEU A 68 8.00 -9.45 3.13
CA LEU A 68 8.36 -10.07 4.41
C LEU A 68 7.48 -11.28 4.73
N VAL A 69 6.18 -11.19 4.46
CA VAL A 69 5.23 -12.31 4.66
C VAL A 69 5.56 -13.47 3.73
N ILE A 70 5.83 -13.18 2.45
CA ILE A 70 6.25 -14.20 1.48
C ILE A 70 7.56 -14.87 1.94
N TYR A 71 8.56 -14.08 2.32
CA TYR A 71 9.85 -14.59 2.78
C TYR A 71 9.72 -15.43 4.06
N GLY A 72 8.96 -14.95 5.05
CA GLY A 72 8.66 -15.70 6.27
C GLY A 72 7.89 -16.98 6.00
N GLY A 73 6.94 -16.95 5.06
CA GLY A 73 6.18 -18.12 4.62
C GLY A 73 7.06 -19.18 3.96
N PHE A 74 7.95 -18.76 3.05
CA PHE A 74 8.93 -19.67 2.45
C PHE A 74 9.85 -20.28 3.50
N LEU A 75 10.39 -19.47 4.41
CA LEU A 75 11.25 -19.96 5.49
C LEU A 75 10.52 -20.98 6.38
N TRP A 76 9.23 -20.77 6.64
CA TRP A 76 8.41 -21.70 7.41
C TRP A 76 8.19 -23.02 6.68
N MET A 77 7.91 -22.96 5.37
CA MET A 77 7.72 -24.14 4.52
C MET A 77 9.02 -24.94 4.34
N THR A 78 10.18 -24.28 4.29
CA THR A 78 11.49 -24.94 4.11
C THR A 78 12.14 -25.40 5.42
N ALA A 79 11.55 -25.12 6.58
CA ALA A 79 12.13 -25.40 7.89
C ALA A 79 12.35 -26.89 8.19
N GLY A 80 11.76 -27.80 7.41
CA GLY A 80 12.04 -29.24 7.45
C GLY A 80 11.81 -29.92 8.80
N GLY A 81 11.02 -29.30 9.69
CA GLY A 81 10.76 -29.81 11.05
C GLY A 81 11.73 -29.33 12.13
N THR A 82 12.71 -28.49 11.81
CA THR A 82 13.59 -27.90 12.82
C THR A 82 12.87 -26.77 13.58
N GLU A 83 12.65 -26.95 14.89
CA GLU A 83 11.91 -25.98 15.72
C GLU A 83 12.52 -24.57 15.68
N ALA A 84 13.85 -24.49 15.56
CA ALA A 84 14.57 -23.22 15.45
C ALA A 84 14.17 -22.42 14.21
N GLN A 85 14.06 -23.07 13.04
CA GLN A 85 13.65 -22.37 11.82
C GLN A 85 12.16 -22.04 11.81
N VAL A 86 11.33 -22.92 12.35
CA VAL A 86 9.88 -22.66 12.50
C VAL A 86 9.65 -21.43 13.39
N THR A 87 10.36 -21.36 14.52
CA THR A 87 10.28 -20.22 15.44
C THR A 87 10.78 -18.94 14.79
N LYS A 88 11.90 -19.01 14.06
CA LYS A 88 12.44 -17.86 13.31
C LYS A 88 11.46 -17.35 12.26
N ALA A 89 10.84 -18.24 11.49
CA ALA A 89 9.87 -17.87 10.47
C ALA A 89 8.61 -17.24 11.08
N LYS A 90 8.07 -17.83 12.17
CA LYS A 90 6.96 -17.23 12.92
C LYS A 90 7.30 -15.84 13.44
N ASN A 91 8.49 -15.66 14.01
CA ASN A 91 8.91 -14.36 14.54
C ASN A 91 8.96 -13.27 13.46
N ILE A 92 9.40 -13.61 12.24
CA ILE A 92 9.42 -12.69 11.09
C ILE A 92 7.99 -12.30 10.68
N ILE A 93 7.08 -13.27 10.62
CA ILE A 93 5.69 -13.00 10.25
C ILE A 93 5.00 -12.15 11.33
N ILE A 94 5.20 -12.50 12.61
CA ILE A 94 4.61 -11.76 13.74
C ILE A 94 5.13 -10.32 13.77
N SER A 95 6.44 -10.11 13.59
CA SER A 95 7.00 -8.75 13.59
C SER A 95 6.51 -7.93 12.39
N ALA A 96 6.37 -8.54 11.21
CA ALA A 96 5.80 -7.90 10.03
C ALA A 96 4.33 -7.47 10.27
N VAL A 97 3.52 -8.35 10.87
CA VAL A 97 2.10 -8.06 11.19
C VAL A 97 1.98 -6.95 12.22
N ILE A 98 2.78 -6.99 13.29
CA ILE A 98 2.79 -5.93 14.30
C ILE A 98 3.15 -4.57 13.67
N GLY A 99 4.16 -4.55 12.79
CA GLY A 99 4.54 -3.33 12.06
C GLY A 99 3.39 -2.78 11.19
N ALA A 100 2.71 -3.65 10.45
CA ALA A 100 1.56 -3.25 9.63
C ALA A 100 0.39 -2.70 10.47
N VAL A 101 0.10 -3.34 11.61
CA VAL A 101 -0.95 -2.89 12.53
C VAL A 101 -0.62 -1.54 13.14
N LEU A 102 0.63 -1.30 13.55
CA LEU A 102 1.05 -0.01 14.12
C LEU A 102 0.90 1.13 13.12
N ILE A 103 1.25 0.90 11.85
CA ILE A 103 1.15 1.92 10.80
C ILE A 103 -0.32 2.21 10.47
N ALA A 104 -1.15 1.16 10.38
CA ALA A 104 -2.58 1.32 10.17
C ALA A 104 -3.24 2.08 11.34
N ALA A 105 -2.86 1.76 12.58
CA ALA A 105 -3.34 2.45 13.77
C ALA A 105 -2.90 3.92 13.80
N ALA A 106 -1.64 4.22 13.44
CA ALA A 106 -1.14 5.59 13.35
C ALA A 106 -1.96 6.41 12.34
N TYR A 107 -2.21 5.87 11.14
CA TYR A 107 -3.02 6.54 10.12
C TYR A 107 -4.45 6.78 10.62
N ALA A 108 -5.09 5.78 11.23
CA ALA A 108 -6.44 5.90 11.77
C ALA A 108 -6.54 6.98 12.87
N ILE A 109 -5.56 7.04 13.77
CA ILE A 109 -5.49 8.08 14.81
C ILE A 109 -5.31 9.46 14.17
N THR A 110 -4.39 9.59 13.22
CA THR A 110 -4.18 10.86 12.50
C THR A 110 -5.46 11.34 11.83
N SER A 111 -6.15 10.48 11.08
CA SER A 111 -7.43 10.84 10.43
C SER A 111 -8.52 11.19 11.44
N PHE A 112 -8.58 10.50 12.58
CA PHE A 112 -9.55 10.78 13.63
C PHE A 112 -9.34 12.15 14.29
N VAL A 113 -8.08 12.52 14.52
CA VAL A 113 -7.72 13.83 15.08
C VAL A 113 -8.11 14.95 14.11
N PHE A 114 -7.79 14.83 12.82
CA PHE A 114 -8.17 15.84 11.82
C PHE A 114 -9.69 15.98 11.70
N GLN A 115 -10.43 14.87 11.70
CA GLN A 115 -11.89 14.88 11.59
C GLN A 115 -12.60 15.41 12.85
N SER A 116 -11.97 15.31 14.03
CA SER A 116 -12.52 15.85 15.28
C SER A 116 -12.25 17.36 15.43
N LEU A 117 -11.33 17.92 14.64
CA LEU A 117 -10.93 19.33 14.69
C LEU A 117 -11.58 20.19 13.60
N SER A 118 -12.15 19.57 12.56
CA SER A 118 -12.98 20.20 11.51
C SER A 118 -14.45 20.24 11.89
#